data_AF-A0A2H0VL04-F1
#
_entry.id   AF-A0A2H0VL04-F1
#
_cell.length_a   1.000
_cell.length_b   1.000
_cell.length_c   1.000
_cell.angle_alpha   90.00
_cell.angle_beta   90.00
_cell.angle_gamma   90.00
#
_symmetry.space_group_name_H-M   'P 1'
#
loop_
_entity.id
_entity.type
_entity.pdbx_description
1 polymer ?
#
loop_
_entity_poly.entity_id
_entity_poly.type
_entity_poly.pdbx_seq_one_letter_code
_entity_poly.pdbx_strand_id
1 'polypeptide(L)'
;MSYIVIFEHTKMTGGEYRTRTRTDYTNQAQFQSIYKAIPETTVVAEGITEDQADRLLCSVPAVCQYLAAVEKLFEVPNAEVTLFRLQWVMENANMAAAHGIEQRFNLGILNEIDADFISHLMDLIQDRTLKGRYFRYVIGKYYPDWDYMPQLHFEALLQE
;
A
#
# COMPACT_ATOMS: atom_id res chain seq x y z
N MET A 1 9.85 16.63 -21.78
CA MET A 1 8.95 16.30 -20.66
C MET A 1 8.63 14.83 -20.76
N SER A 2 8.72 14.09 -19.65
CA SER A 2 8.26 12.71 -19.56
C SER A 2 6.73 12.67 -19.56
N TYR A 3 6.16 11.55 -20.00
CA TYR A 3 4.73 11.24 -19.90
C TYR A 3 4.52 10.36 -18.67
N ILE A 4 4.05 10.97 -17.59
CA ILE A 4 3.92 10.32 -16.28
C ILE A 4 2.56 9.62 -16.20
N VAL A 5 2.57 8.37 -15.73
CA VAL A 5 1.36 7.57 -15.50
C VAL A 5 1.38 7.03 -14.08
N ILE A 6 0.25 7.13 -13.39
CA ILE A 6 0.04 6.55 -12.06
C ILE A 6 -0.89 5.35 -12.18
N PHE A 7 -0.40 4.21 -11.71
CA PHE A 7 -1.18 2.99 -11.55
C PHE A 7 -1.60 2.85 -10.10
N GLU A 8 -2.82 2.36 -9.87
CA GLU A 8 -3.32 1.98 -8.56
C GLU A 8 -3.66 0.49 -8.57
N HIS A 9 -3.24 -0.23 -7.54
CA HIS A 9 -3.57 -1.63 -7.38
C HIS A 9 -5.05 -1.82 -7.04
N THR A 10 -5.69 -2.78 -7.71
CA THR A 10 -7.10 -3.12 -7.51
C THR A 10 -7.28 -4.05 -6.32
N LYS A 11 -8.54 -4.33 -5.91
CA LYS A 11 -8.82 -5.22 -4.79
C LYS A 11 -8.27 -6.64 -4.98
N MET A 12 -7.96 -7.03 -6.22
CA MET A 12 -7.38 -8.34 -6.53
C MET A 12 -6.00 -8.55 -5.90
N THR A 13 -5.27 -7.49 -5.60
CA THR A 13 -3.93 -7.57 -4.99
C THR A 13 -3.96 -7.69 -3.47
N GLY A 14 -5.16 -7.82 -2.87
CA GLY A 14 -5.29 -8.01 -1.43
C GLY A 14 -4.76 -6.82 -0.65
N GLY A 15 -3.74 -7.04 0.18
CA GLY A 15 -3.14 -6.00 1.02
C GLY A 15 -2.49 -4.84 0.25
N GLU A 16 -2.20 -4.99 -1.05
CA GLU A 16 -1.67 -3.89 -1.86
C GLU A 16 -2.75 -2.95 -2.41
N TYR A 17 -4.03 -3.22 -2.16
CA TYR A 17 -5.13 -2.40 -2.66
C TYR A 17 -4.93 -0.90 -2.33
N ARG A 18 -5.16 -0.04 -3.33
CA ARG A 18 -4.92 1.43 -3.32
C ARG A 18 -3.47 1.90 -3.21
N THR A 19 -2.50 1.00 -3.14
CA THR A 19 -1.11 1.44 -3.33
C THR A 19 -0.94 1.92 -4.76
N ARG A 20 -0.18 3.01 -4.93
CA ARG A 20 0.04 3.65 -6.22
C ARG A 20 1.50 3.59 -6.64
N THR A 21 1.74 3.43 -7.92
CA THR A 21 3.06 3.41 -8.51
C THR A 21 3.15 4.40 -9.66
N ARG A 22 4.29 5.09 -9.74
CA ARG A 22 4.61 6.02 -10.83
C ARG A 22 5.47 5.31 -11.85
N THR A 23 5.12 5.45 -13.12
CA THR A 23 5.97 5.05 -14.24
C THR A 23 6.12 6.21 -15.21
N ASP A 24 7.35 6.50 -15.58
CA ASP A 24 7.69 7.59 -16.49
C ASP A 24 7.97 7.03 -17.88
N TYR A 25 7.17 7.45 -18.85
CA TYR A 25 7.38 7.14 -20.26
C TYR A 25 8.00 8.32 -20.98
N THR A 26 8.61 8.06 -22.13
CA THR A 26 9.19 9.09 -23.00
C THR A 26 8.08 9.97 -23.59
N ASN A 27 6.95 9.37 -23.95
CA ASN A 27 5.77 10.03 -24.51
C ASN A 27 4.54 9.11 -24.42
N GLN A 28 3.37 9.65 -24.78
CA GLN A 28 2.12 8.90 -24.81
C GLN A 28 2.14 7.69 -25.76
N ALA A 29 2.81 7.79 -26.91
CA ALA A 29 2.89 6.70 -27.88
C ALA A 29 3.69 5.50 -27.35
N GLN A 30 4.74 5.76 -26.57
CA GLN A 30 5.48 4.70 -25.87
C GLN A 30 4.59 4.01 -24.84
N PHE A 31 3.87 4.78 -24.02
CA PHE A 31 2.92 4.22 -23.07
C PHE A 31 1.89 3.33 -23.77
N GLN A 32 1.23 3.83 -24.82
CA GLN A 32 0.21 3.07 -25.56
C GLN A 32 0.75 1.82 -26.25
N SER A 33 2.02 1.79 -26.66
CA SER A 33 2.61 0.62 -27.30
C SER A 33 3.04 -0.48 -26.32
N ILE A 34 3.32 -0.12 -25.06
CA ILE A 34 3.75 -1.05 -24.01
C ILE A 34 2.57 -1.46 -23.11
N TYR A 35 1.65 -0.55 -22.87
CA TYR A 35 0.56 -0.76 -21.92
C TYR A 35 -0.34 -1.91 -22.37
N LYS A 36 -0.45 -2.87 -21.47
CA LYS A 36 -1.44 -3.94 -21.52
C LYS A 36 -2.25 -3.83 -20.25
N ALA A 37 -3.57 -3.90 -20.36
CA ALA A 37 -4.42 -3.91 -19.18
C ALA A 37 -4.04 -5.12 -18.29
N ILE A 38 -3.51 -4.82 -17.10
CA ILE A 38 -3.16 -5.80 -16.07
C ILE A 38 -4.32 -5.77 -15.06
N PRO A 39 -5.10 -6.86 -14.88
CA PRO A 39 -6.28 -6.87 -14.01
C PRO A 39 -6.03 -6.37 -12.57
N GLU A 40 -4.81 -6.57 -12.08
CA GLU A 40 -4.34 -6.17 -10.76
C GLU A 40 -4.13 -4.66 -10.61
N THR A 41 -4.15 -3.88 -11.71
CA THR A 41 -3.89 -2.44 -11.68
C THR A 41 -4.82 -1.64 -12.59
N THR A 42 -5.10 -0.40 -12.21
CA THR A 42 -5.85 0.57 -13.02
C THR A 42 -5.06 1.85 -13.16
N VAL A 43 -5.12 2.49 -14.33
CA VAL A 43 -4.57 3.85 -14.51
C VAL A 43 -5.49 4.84 -13.82
N VAL A 44 -4.98 5.57 -12.83
CA VAL A 44 -5.75 6.61 -12.12
C VAL A 44 -5.44 8.01 -12.64
N ALA A 45 -4.27 8.20 -13.27
CA ALA A 45 -3.90 9.44 -13.93
C ALA A 45 -2.79 9.20 -14.98
N GLU A 46 -2.81 9.98 -16.06
CA GLU A 46 -1.79 9.95 -17.12
C GLU A 46 -1.55 11.35 -17.69
N GLY A 47 -0.34 11.61 -18.21
CA GLY A 47 0.01 12.90 -18.81
C GLY A 47 0.03 14.08 -17.82
N ILE A 48 0.22 13.78 -16.54
CA ILE A 48 0.23 14.75 -15.44
C ILE A 48 1.62 15.34 -15.18
N THR A 49 1.68 16.43 -14.41
CA THR A 49 2.94 17.03 -13.95
C THR A 49 3.58 16.24 -12.80
N GLU A 50 4.86 16.49 -12.51
CA GLU A 50 5.54 15.91 -11.35
C GLU A 50 4.84 16.24 -10.04
N ASP A 51 4.47 17.50 -9.82
CA ASP A 51 3.73 17.92 -8.63
C ASP A 51 2.38 17.19 -8.46
N GLN A 52 1.68 16.91 -9.56
CA GLN A 52 0.43 16.15 -9.52
C GLN A 52 0.68 14.68 -9.20
N ALA A 53 1.73 14.09 -9.78
CA ALA A 53 2.13 12.72 -9.50
C ALA A 53 2.50 12.54 -8.03
N ASP A 54 3.30 13.46 -7.47
CA ASP A 54 3.73 13.41 -6.09
C ASP A 54 2.55 13.54 -5.12
N ARG A 55 1.58 14.45 -5.40
CA ARG A 55 0.34 14.55 -4.61
C ARG A 55 -0.46 13.26 -4.62
N LEU A 56 -0.60 12.59 -5.78
CA LEU A 56 -1.32 11.32 -5.89
C LEU A 56 -0.61 10.19 -5.16
N LEU A 57 0.73 10.12 -5.23
CA LEU A 57 1.51 9.13 -4.48
C LEU A 57 1.40 9.37 -2.97
N CYS A 58 1.42 10.63 -2.54
CA CYS A 58 1.30 11.00 -1.14
C CYS A 58 -0.09 10.74 -0.57
N SER A 59 -1.17 10.80 -1.37
CA SER A 59 -2.53 10.60 -0.84
C SER A 59 -2.84 9.13 -0.45
N VAL A 60 -1.97 8.18 -0.79
CA VAL A 60 -2.09 6.78 -0.38
C VAL A 60 -2.06 6.66 1.16
N PRO A 61 -3.10 6.12 1.81
CA PRO A 61 -3.13 5.94 3.27
C PRO A 61 -1.91 5.17 3.80
N ALA A 62 -1.37 5.59 4.94
CA ALA A 62 -0.19 4.93 5.54
C ALA A 62 -0.43 3.43 5.79
N VAL A 63 -1.65 3.05 6.17
CA VAL A 63 -2.05 1.64 6.37
C VAL A 63 -1.80 0.77 5.13
N CYS A 64 -1.93 1.31 3.91
CA CYS A 64 -1.66 0.56 2.69
C CYS A 64 -0.21 0.06 2.63
N GLN A 65 0.76 0.81 3.18
CA GLN A 65 2.16 0.38 3.21
C GLN A 65 2.36 -0.86 4.11
N TYR A 66 1.65 -0.90 5.24
CA TYR A 66 1.69 -2.04 6.16
C TYR A 66 0.96 -3.25 5.61
N LEU A 67 -0.19 -3.06 4.96
CA LEU A 67 -0.93 -4.14 4.32
C LEU A 67 -0.14 -4.74 3.14
N ALA A 68 0.52 -3.91 2.32
CA ALA A 68 1.40 -4.36 1.26
C ALA A 68 2.62 -5.13 1.82
N ALA A 69 3.17 -4.69 2.95
CA ALA A 69 4.25 -5.41 3.64
C ALA A 69 3.81 -6.79 4.14
N VAL A 70 2.56 -6.94 4.56
CA VAL A 70 1.98 -8.26 4.86
C VAL A 70 1.91 -9.11 3.58
N GLU A 71 1.43 -8.59 2.44
CA GLU A 71 1.44 -9.37 1.19
C GLU A 71 2.85 -9.83 0.80
N LYS A 72 3.85 -8.95 0.89
CA LYS A 72 5.25 -9.28 0.63
C LYS A 72 5.83 -10.36 1.56
N LEU A 73 5.30 -10.47 2.78
CA LEU A 73 5.65 -11.54 3.72
C LEU A 73 5.16 -12.92 3.25
N PHE A 74 4.17 -12.98 2.37
CA PHE A 74 3.59 -14.22 1.85
C PHE A 74 3.75 -14.40 0.33
N GLU A 75 4.47 -13.49 -0.35
CA GLU A 75 4.73 -13.51 -1.79
C GLU A 75 5.40 -14.82 -2.25
N VAL A 76 6.34 -15.35 -1.45
CA VAL A 76 6.99 -16.64 -1.73
C VAL A 76 6.20 -17.76 -1.04
N PRO A 77 5.57 -18.69 -1.81
CA PRO A 77 4.79 -19.77 -1.23
C PRO A 77 5.64 -20.67 -0.32
N ASN A 78 5.10 -21.04 0.84
CA ASN A 78 5.73 -21.93 1.84
C ASN A 78 7.05 -21.41 2.44
N ALA A 79 7.48 -20.19 2.14
CA ALA A 79 8.63 -19.61 2.80
C ALA A 79 8.29 -19.36 4.27
N GLU A 80 9.18 -19.79 5.16
CA GLU A 80 9.01 -19.55 6.59
C GLU A 80 8.93 -18.05 6.89
N VAL A 81 7.98 -17.69 7.74
CA VAL A 81 7.84 -16.34 8.27
C VAL A 81 8.73 -16.23 9.51
N THR A 82 9.98 -15.86 9.29
CA THR A 82 10.94 -15.65 10.39
C THR A 82 10.76 -14.27 11.02
N LEU A 83 11.17 -14.13 12.29
CA LEU A 83 11.24 -12.84 13.00
C LEU A 83 12.00 -11.80 12.18
N PHE A 84 13.15 -12.18 11.61
CA PHE A 84 13.97 -11.29 10.79
C PHE A 84 13.22 -10.79 9.56
N ARG A 85 12.56 -11.68 8.82
CA ARG A 85 11.82 -11.30 7.60
C ARG A 85 10.67 -10.36 7.94
N LEU A 86 9.94 -10.66 9.02
CA LEU A 86 8.88 -9.81 9.54
C LEU A 86 9.40 -8.42 9.95
N GLN A 87 10.49 -8.34 10.72
CA GLN A 87 11.11 -7.07 11.10
C GLN A 87 11.50 -6.26 9.85
N TRP A 88 12.15 -6.89 8.87
CA TRP A 88 12.61 -6.22 7.67
C TRP A 88 11.46 -5.64 6.82
N VAL A 89 10.39 -6.40 6.53
CA VAL A 89 9.25 -5.83 5.77
C VAL A 89 8.55 -4.71 6.54
N MET A 90 8.49 -4.80 7.88
CA MET A 90 7.81 -3.78 8.70
C MET A 90 8.64 -2.52 8.88
N GLU A 91 9.96 -2.61 9.00
CA GLU A 91 10.85 -1.44 8.98
C GLU A 91 10.75 -0.66 7.67
N ASN A 92 10.72 -1.38 6.54
CA ASN A 92 10.50 -0.76 5.23
C ASN A 92 9.12 -0.07 5.15
N ALA A 93 8.07 -0.72 5.66
CA ALA A 93 6.73 -0.13 5.71
C ALA A 93 6.68 1.12 6.61
N ASN A 94 7.33 1.07 7.78
CA ASN A 94 7.43 2.21 8.70
C ASN A 94 8.12 3.41 8.06
N MET A 95 9.24 3.18 7.37
CA MET A 95 9.94 4.25 6.66
C MET A 95 9.08 4.86 5.55
N ALA A 96 8.43 4.03 4.73
CA ALA A 96 7.54 4.48 3.67
C ALA A 96 6.33 5.25 4.22
N ALA A 97 5.73 4.75 5.30
CA ALA A 97 4.61 5.39 5.97
C ALA A 97 5.02 6.74 6.57
N ALA A 98 6.13 6.82 7.29
CA ALA A 98 6.64 8.05 7.91
C ALA A 98 6.93 9.12 6.86
N HIS A 99 7.63 8.75 5.78
CA HIS A 99 7.92 9.66 4.68
C HIS A 99 6.63 10.19 4.02
N GLY A 100 5.67 9.30 3.76
CA GLY A 100 4.37 9.69 3.22
C GLY A 100 3.54 10.56 4.16
N ILE A 101 3.62 10.36 5.48
CA ILE A 101 2.92 11.20 6.48
C ILE A 101 3.48 12.63 6.47
N GLU A 102 4.80 12.77 6.50
CA GLU A 102 5.47 14.08 6.46
C GLU A 102 5.09 14.86 5.19
N GLN A 103 5.16 14.20 4.03
CA GLN A 103 4.79 14.82 2.76
C GLN A 103 3.32 15.21 2.69
N ARG A 104 2.41 14.36 3.19
CA ARG A 104 0.97 14.68 3.28
C ARG A 104 0.70 15.91 4.12
N PHE A 105 1.33 15.99 5.29
CA PHE A 105 1.21 17.15 6.18
C PHE A 105 1.64 18.44 5.45
N ASN A 106 2.78 18.40 4.76
CA ASN A 106 3.29 19.54 3.99
C ASN A 106 2.39 19.93 2.80
N LEU A 107 1.66 18.97 2.22
CA LEU A 107 0.78 19.19 1.07
C LEU A 107 -0.68 19.49 1.45
N GLY A 108 -1.03 19.42 2.74
CA GLY A 108 -2.40 19.59 3.23
C GLY A 108 -3.37 18.50 2.78
N ILE A 109 -2.87 17.28 2.53
CA ILE A 109 -3.66 16.15 2.06
C ILE A 109 -4.23 15.39 3.26
N LEU A 110 -5.56 15.29 3.33
CA LEU A 110 -6.25 14.47 4.34
C LEU A 110 -6.34 13.01 3.89
N ASN A 111 -6.41 12.08 4.84
CA ASN A 111 -6.53 10.65 4.56
C ASN A 111 -7.82 10.35 3.77
N GLU A 112 -7.69 9.78 2.58
CA GLU A 112 -8.81 9.34 1.73
C GLU A 112 -9.20 7.89 2.08
N ILE A 113 -9.67 7.68 3.31
CA ILE A 113 -10.30 6.42 3.70
C ILE A 113 -11.80 6.55 3.45
N ASP A 114 -12.28 5.86 2.43
CA ASP A 114 -13.71 5.83 2.09
C ASP A 114 -14.35 4.46 2.43
N ALA A 115 -15.66 4.36 2.23
CA ALA A 115 -16.42 3.16 2.52
C ALA A 115 -15.97 1.94 1.70
N ASP A 116 -15.46 2.14 0.48
CA ASP A 116 -14.98 1.05 -0.39
C ASP A 116 -13.66 0.47 0.13
N PHE A 117 -12.76 1.33 0.61
CA PHE A 117 -11.55 0.90 1.30
C PHE A 117 -11.87 0.16 2.60
N ILE A 118 -12.77 0.70 3.42
CA ILE A 118 -13.21 0.04 4.65
C ILE A 118 -13.81 -1.34 4.37
N SER A 119 -14.66 -1.47 3.33
CA SER A 119 -15.21 -2.76 2.92
C SER A 119 -14.10 -3.77 2.61
N HIS A 120 -13.07 -3.35 1.88
CA HIS A 120 -11.93 -4.21 1.56
C HIS A 120 -11.16 -4.64 2.81
N LEU A 121 -10.93 -3.74 3.77
CA LEU A 121 -10.32 -4.09 5.05
C LEU A 121 -11.15 -5.15 5.80
N MET A 122 -12.48 -5.02 5.76
CA MET A 122 -13.39 -5.98 6.37
C MET A 122 -13.34 -7.36 5.70
N ASP A 123 -13.07 -7.42 4.40
CA ASP A 123 -12.85 -8.68 3.69
C ASP A 123 -11.51 -9.31 4.09
N LEU A 124 -10.44 -8.52 4.18
CA LEU A 124 -9.11 -9.02 4.60
C LEU A 124 -9.11 -9.63 6.00
N ILE A 125 -9.85 -9.06 6.96
CA ILE A 125 -9.91 -9.60 8.32
C ILE A 125 -10.70 -10.91 8.44
N GLN A 126 -11.51 -11.26 7.44
CA GLN A 126 -12.23 -12.54 7.40
C GLN A 126 -11.32 -13.71 6.99
N ASP A 127 -10.13 -13.43 6.44
CA ASP A 127 -9.14 -14.45 6.08
C ASP A 127 -8.69 -15.23 7.34
N ARG A 128 -8.90 -16.55 7.33
CA ARG A 128 -8.59 -17.45 8.45
C ARG A 128 -7.16 -18.01 8.40
N THR A 129 -6.39 -17.68 7.37
CA THR A 129 -4.99 -18.08 7.24
C THR A 129 -4.09 -17.30 8.20
N LEU A 130 -2.81 -17.70 8.28
CA LEU A 130 -1.78 -16.93 9.00
C LEU A 130 -1.67 -15.51 8.43
N LYS A 131 -1.74 -15.33 7.10
CA LYS A 131 -1.76 -14.01 6.46
C LYS A 131 -2.90 -13.13 6.97
N GLY A 132 -4.10 -13.68 7.05
CA GLY A 132 -5.26 -13.02 7.66
C GLY A 132 -5.07 -12.61 9.13
N ARG A 133 -4.28 -13.36 9.92
CA ARG A 133 -3.92 -12.94 11.30
C ARG A 133 -3.05 -11.69 11.31
N TYR A 134 -2.07 -11.60 10.41
CA TYR A 134 -1.24 -10.39 10.26
C TYR A 134 -2.07 -9.19 9.79
N PHE A 135 -3.00 -9.38 8.84
CA PHE A 135 -3.91 -8.30 8.43
C PHE A 135 -4.78 -7.80 9.59
N ARG A 136 -5.38 -8.71 10.38
CA ARG A 136 -6.15 -8.34 11.58
C ARG A 136 -5.33 -7.51 12.56
N TYR A 137 -4.06 -7.87 12.76
CA TYR A 137 -3.19 -7.13 13.66
C TYR A 137 -2.89 -5.71 13.15
N VAL A 138 -2.52 -5.55 11.86
CA VAL A 138 -2.31 -4.24 11.24
C VAL A 138 -3.56 -3.38 11.34
N ILE A 139 -4.70 -3.92 10.91
CA ILE A 139 -5.98 -3.20 10.87
C ILE A 139 -6.43 -2.85 12.29
N GLY A 140 -6.35 -3.78 13.24
CA GLY A 140 -6.74 -3.56 14.64
C GLY A 140 -5.86 -2.54 15.36
N LYS A 141 -4.61 -2.34 14.94
CA LYS A 141 -3.72 -1.28 15.42
C LYS A 141 -3.94 0.06 14.72
N TYR A 142 -4.52 0.07 13.52
CA TYR A 142 -4.82 1.28 12.74
C TYR A 142 -6.22 1.85 13.02
N TYR A 143 -7.18 1.01 13.39
CA TYR A 143 -8.54 1.42 13.74
C TYR A 143 -8.70 2.33 14.99
N PRO A 144 -7.83 2.31 16.01
CA PRO A 144 -7.98 3.13 17.20
C PRO A 144 -7.72 4.63 16.98
N ASP A 145 -6.80 5.00 16.09
CA ASP A 145 -6.36 6.39 15.87
C ASP A 145 -5.97 6.58 14.39
N TRP A 146 -6.93 6.98 13.54
CA TRP A 146 -6.72 7.09 12.08
C TRP A 146 -5.65 8.12 11.66
N ASP A 147 -5.19 8.96 12.60
CA ASP A 147 -4.16 9.99 12.38
C ASP A 147 -2.79 9.63 12.98
N TYR A 148 -2.66 8.57 13.79
CA TYR A 148 -1.40 8.24 14.46
C TYR A 148 -1.22 6.74 14.69
N MET A 149 -0.16 6.18 14.10
CA MET A 149 0.21 4.79 14.33
C MET A 149 1.44 4.70 15.23
N PRO A 150 1.35 4.15 16.46
CA PRO A 150 2.53 3.79 17.22
C PRO A 150 3.27 2.63 16.50
N GLN A 151 4.59 2.54 16.66
CA GLN A 151 5.41 1.48 16.06
C GLN A 151 4.77 0.09 16.29
N LEU A 152 4.61 -0.67 15.21
CA LEU A 152 4.01 -2.00 15.25
C LEU A 152 5.01 -3.04 15.74
N HIS A 153 4.79 -3.60 16.95
CA HIS A 153 5.56 -4.72 17.48
C HIS A 153 4.87 -6.07 17.22
N PHE A 154 5.13 -6.70 16.08
CA PHE A 154 4.47 -7.95 15.67
C PHE A 154 4.98 -9.22 16.37
N GLU A 155 5.99 -9.11 17.23
CA GLU A 155 6.65 -10.24 17.91
C GLU A 155 5.66 -11.08 18.74
N ALA A 156 4.56 -10.48 19.21
CA ALA A 156 3.48 -11.17 19.92
C ALA A 156 2.68 -12.17 19.06
N LEU A 157 2.71 -12.05 17.73
CA LEU A 157 1.98 -12.97 16.83
C LEU A 157 2.76 -14.25 16.50
N LEU A 158 4.04 -14.32 16.87
CA LEU A 158 4.91 -15.45 16.61
C LEU A 158 5.05 -16.40 17.81
N GLN A 159 4.31 -16.16 18.90
CA GLN A 159 4.36 -16.95 20.14
C GLN A 159 3.28 -18.03 20.25
N GLU A 160 2.57 -18.35 19.15
CA GLU A 160 1.61 -19.48 19.10
C GLU A 160 2.22 -20.74 18.49
#